data_AF-A0A238JY33-F1
#
_entry.id   AF-A0A238JY33-F1
#
_cell.length_a   1.000
_cell.length_b   1.000
_cell.length_c   1.000
_cell.angle_alpha   90.00
_cell.angle_beta   90.00
_cell.angle_gamma   90.00
#
_symmetry.space_group_name_H-M   'P 1'
#
loop_
_entity.id
_entity.type
_entity.pdbx_description
1 polymer ?
#
loop_
_entity_poly.entity_id
_entity_poly.type
_entity_poly.pdbx_seq_one_letter_code
_entity_poly.pdbx_strand_id
1 'polypeptide(L)'
;MQLIEGKFLFSASDLMRFSGCTHATFLDLARLEGHGPQPRADDEEAKLLQEMGDAHEAAHLEALKALGRHVVEVPREGLSLESGLAETRKALASGADVIFQAALHGGSWGGWSDFLERVERSSDLGDWSYEVTDTKLKRKPDPKHLL
;
A
#
# COMPACT_ATOMS: atom_id res chain seq x y z
N MET A 1 -3.52 1.89 -12.12
CA MET A 1 -4.02 0.63 -12.66
C MET A 1 -3.00 0.14 -13.66
N GLN A 2 -2.85 -1.18 -13.79
CA GLN A 2 -1.85 -1.80 -14.65
C GLN A 2 -2.48 -2.91 -15.46
N LEU A 3 -1.93 -3.14 -16.66
CA LEU A 3 -2.26 -4.29 -17.49
C LEU A 3 -1.07 -5.25 -17.48
N ILE A 4 -1.23 -6.41 -16.83
CA ILE A 4 -0.19 -7.44 -16.67
C ILE A 4 -0.72 -8.70 -17.33
N GLU A 5 -0.02 -9.20 -18.36
CA GLU A 5 -0.41 -10.41 -19.10
C GLU A 5 -1.88 -10.40 -19.58
N GLY A 6 -2.38 -9.23 -20.00
CA GLY A 6 -3.75 -9.06 -20.46
C GLY A 6 -4.82 -9.02 -19.35
N LYS A 7 -4.42 -8.98 -18.08
CA LYS A 7 -5.31 -8.83 -16.93
C LYS A 7 -5.08 -7.50 -16.24
N PHE A 8 -6.16 -6.89 -15.76
CA PHE A 8 -6.06 -5.67 -14.96
C PHE A 8 -5.67 -5.98 -13.52
N LEU A 9 -4.73 -5.19 -13.01
CA LEU A 9 -4.38 -5.10 -11.61
C LEU A 9 -4.71 -3.68 -11.11
N PHE A 10 -5.53 -3.61 -10.07
CA PHE A 10 -6.00 -2.37 -9.46
C PHE A 10 -5.37 -2.17 -8.09
N SER A 11 -5.08 -0.91 -7.78
CA SER A 11 -4.61 -0.46 -6.46
C SER A 11 -5.69 0.34 -5.73
N ALA A 12 -5.52 0.56 -4.43
CA ALA A 12 -6.39 1.46 -3.65
C ALA A 12 -6.44 2.87 -4.29
N SER A 13 -5.31 3.39 -4.79
CA SER A 13 -5.24 4.67 -5.50
C SER A 13 -6.12 4.71 -6.76
N ASP A 14 -6.34 3.58 -7.42
CA ASP A 14 -7.22 3.50 -8.59
C ASP A 14 -8.69 3.54 -8.21
N LEU A 15 -9.06 2.89 -7.11
CA LEU A 15 -10.41 2.98 -6.54
C LEU A 15 -10.70 4.41 -6.09
N MET A 16 -9.75 5.06 -5.43
CA MET A 16 -9.85 6.46 -5.04
C MET A 16 -9.99 7.39 -6.24
N ARG A 17 -9.23 7.15 -7.31
CA ARG A 17 -9.35 7.91 -8.56
C ARG A 17 -10.72 7.73 -9.21
N PHE A 18 -11.22 6.49 -9.29
CA PHE A 18 -12.54 6.22 -9.84
C PHE A 18 -13.66 6.89 -9.04
N SER A 19 -13.59 6.79 -7.71
CA SER A 19 -14.56 7.38 -6.79
C SER A 19 -14.54 8.91 -6.84
N GLY A 20 -13.36 9.52 -7.04
CA GLY A 20 -13.20 10.97 -7.13
C GLY A 20 -13.50 11.56 -8.51
N CYS A 21 -13.15 10.85 -9.59
CA CYS A 21 -13.31 11.31 -10.97
C CYS A 21 -13.30 10.12 -11.96
N THR A 22 -14.48 9.67 -12.37
CA THR A 22 -14.62 8.58 -13.35
C THR A 22 -13.97 8.91 -14.71
N HIS A 23 -13.94 10.19 -15.10
CA HIS A 23 -13.24 10.62 -16.32
C HIS A 23 -11.73 10.39 -16.22
N ALA A 24 -11.12 10.60 -15.06
CA ALA A 24 -9.70 10.32 -14.87
C ALA A 24 -9.39 8.82 -15.02
N THR A 25 -10.25 7.95 -14.50
CA THR A 25 -10.14 6.49 -14.71
C THR A 25 -10.28 6.10 -16.19
N PHE A 26 -11.17 6.75 -16.93
CA PHE A 26 -11.28 6.53 -18.38
C PHE A 26 -9.98 6.92 -19.12
N LEU A 27 -9.36 8.05 -18.76
CA LEU A 27 -8.08 8.46 -19.34
C LEU A 27 -6.95 7.48 -19.00
N ASP A 28 -6.93 6.93 -17.79
CA ASP A 28 -6.00 5.87 -17.40
C ASP A 28 -6.16 4.61 -18.26
N LEU A 29 -7.41 4.20 -18.53
CA LEU A 29 -7.71 3.06 -19.40
C LEU A 29 -7.26 3.32 -20.84
N ALA A 30 -7.64 4.47 -21.40
CA ALA A 30 -7.23 4.87 -22.75
C ALA A 30 -5.70 4.88 -22.91
N ARG A 31 -4.97 5.31 -21.88
CA ARG A 31 -3.51 5.29 -21.86
C ARG A 31 -2.97 3.86 -21.87
N LEU A 32 -3.53 2.95 -21.10
CA LEU A 32 -3.14 1.54 -21.11
C LEU A 32 -3.41 0.86 -22.46
N GLU A 33 -4.43 1.31 -23.18
CA GLU A 33 -4.76 0.86 -24.54
C GLU A 33 -3.93 1.56 -25.63
N GLY A 34 -3.07 2.51 -25.26
CA GLY A 34 -2.11 3.16 -26.16
C GLY A 34 -2.63 4.41 -26.89
N HIS A 35 -3.82 4.92 -26.57
CA HIS A 35 -4.41 6.09 -27.23
C HIS A 35 -4.76 7.26 -26.29
N GLY A 36 -4.61 7.08 -24.99
CA GLY A 36 -4.85 8.13 -23.98
C GLY A 36 -3.68 9.10 -23.79
N PRO A 37 -3.91 10.18 -23.02
CA PRO A 37 -2.89 11.17 -22.73
C PRO A 37 -1.78 10.60 -21.85
N GLN A 38 -0.57 11.16 -21.98
CA GLN A 38 0.49 10.91 -21.02
C GLN A 38 0.24 11.71 -19.73
N PRO A 39 0.40 11.09 -18.54
CA PRO A 39 0.29 11.83 -17.28
C PRO A 39 1.33 12.94 -17.22
N ARG A 40 0.93 14.09 -16.66
CA ARG A 40 1.90 15.14 -16.34
C ARG A 40 2.86 14.62 -15.27
N ALA A 41 4.12 15.04 -15.34
CA ALA A 41 5.05 14.83 -14.23
C ALA A 41 4.53 15.53 -12.95
N ASP A 42 4.87 14.95 -11.81
CA ASP A 42 4.57 15.54 -10.51
C ASP A 42 5.24 16.92 -10.39
N ASP A 43 4.50 17.89 -9.88
CA ASP A 43 5.07 19.18 -9.51
C ASP A 43 5.79 19.10 -8.16
N GLU A 44 6.50 20.18 -7.84
CA GLU A 44 7.25 20.28 -6.59
C GLU A 44 6.35 20.16 -5.35
N GLU A 45 5.08 20.59 -5.45
CA GLU A 45 4.11 20.44 -4.36
C GLU A 45 3.74 18.98 -4.14
N ALA A 46 3.47 18.22 -5.22
CA ALA A 46 3.18 16.79 -5.14
C ALA A 46 4.36 15.98 -4.60
N LYS A 47 5.59 16.29 -5.05
CA LYS A 47 6.81 15.66 -4.52
C LYS A 47 7.01 15.95 -3.05
N LEU A 48 6.86 17.21 -2.63
CA LEU A 48 6.98 17.59 -1.23
C LEU A 48 5.94 16.86 -0.36
N LEU A 49 4.70 16.73 -0.84
CA LEU A 49 3.66 16.01 -0.11
C LEU A 49 3.99 14.52 0.05
N GLN A 50 4.58 13.91 -0.99
CA GLN A 50 5.06 12.53 -0.93
C GLN A 50 6.20 12.36 0.07
N GLU A 51 7.23 13.20 0.01
CA GLU A 51 8.36 13.20 0.95
C GLU A 51 7.90 13.37 2.40
N MET A 52 6.92 14.25 2.64
CA MET A 52 6.33 14.41 3.97
C MET A 52 5.58 13.15 4.43
N GLY A 53 4.91 12.44 3.52
CA GLY A 53 4.24 11.17 3.80
C GLY A 53 5.25 10.10 4.20
N ASP A 54 6.29 9.92 3.39
CA ASP A 54 7.36 8.94 3.64
C ASP A 54 8.07 9.22 4.97
N ALA A 55 8.34 10.50 5.28
CA ALA A 55 8.93 10.91 6.55
C ALA A 55 8.01 10.62 7.75
N HIS A 56 6.70 10.73 7.57
CA HIS A 56 5.71 10.43 8.61
C HIS A 56 5.64 8.93 8.90
N GLU A 57 5.57 8.10 7.86
CA GLU A 57 5.62 6.64 7.96
C GLU A 57 6.92 6.19 8.64
N ALA A 58 8.07 6.74 8.25
CA ALA A 58 9.37 6.46 8.85
C ALA A 58 9.43 6.85 10.34
N ALA A 59 8.89 8.01 10.70
CA ALA A 59 8.83 8.43 12.10
C ALA A 59 7.95 7.50 12.96
N HIS A 60 6.84 7.00 12.39
CA HIS A 60 5.98 6.03 13.08
C HIS A 60 6.69 4.68 13.26
N LEU A 61 7.36 4.19 12.21
CA LEU A 61 8.18 2.98 12.25
C LEU A 61 9.22 3.03 13.38
N GLU A 62 9.97 4.13 13.48
CA GLU A 62 10.98 4.30 14.53
C GLU A 62 10.35 4.35 15.94
N ALA A 63 9.16 4.96 16.08
CA ALA A 63 8.44 4.92 17.35
C ALA A 63 8.03 3.50 17.76
N LEU A 64 7.56 2.68 16.81
CA LEU A 64 7.19 1.28 17.06
C LEU A 64 8.41 0.44 17.47
N LYS A 65 9.57 0.63 16.81
CA LYS A 65 10.83 -0.01 17.20
C LYS A 65 11.29 0.43 18.59
N ALA A 66 11.17 1.73 18.91
CA ALA A 66 11.53 2.27 20.22
C ALA A 66 10.66 1.72 21.36
N LEU A 67 9.42 1.32 21.06
CA LEU A 67 8.54 0.60 21.99
C LEU A 67 8.92 -0.87 22.19
N GLY A 68 9.99 -1.35 21.54
CA GLY A 68 10.49 -2.72 21.66
C GLY A 68 9.67 -3.75 20.87
N ARG A 69 8.82 -3.32 19.93
CA ARG A 69 8.08 -4.23 19.06
C ARG A 69 9.01 -4.91 18.07
N HIS A 70 8.75 -6.18 17.79
CA HIS A 70 9.41 -6.91 16.72
C HIS A 70 8.83 -6.47 15.37
N VAL A 71 9.58 -5.61 14.67
CA VAL A 71 9.18 -5.07 13.36
C VAL A 71 9.97 -5.76 12.24
N VAL A 72 9.27 -6.17 11.18
CA VAL A 72 9.86 -6.67 9.94
C VAL A 72 9.55 -5.70 8.81
N GLU A 73 10.58 -5.24 8.10
CA GLU A 73 10.44 -4.35 6.96
C GLU A 73 10.51 -5.16 5.67
N VAL A 74 9.50 -5.04 4.82
CA VAL A 74 9.50 -5.64 3.47
C VAL A 74 10.09 -4.61 2.49
N PRO A 75 11.16 -4.94 1.74
CA PRO A 75 11.73 -4.01 0.79
C PRO A 75 10.73 -3.66 -0.32
N ARG A 76 10.35 -2.39 -0.43
CA ARG A 76 9.45 -1.92 -1.50
C ARG A 76 10.19 -1.52 -2.77
N GLU A 77 11.35 -0.89 -2.63
CA GLU A 77 12.12 -0.43 -3.78
C GLU A 77 12.78 -1.58 -4.53
N GLY A 78 12.62 -1.59 -5.85
CA GLY A 78 13.26 -2.58 -6.73
C GLY A 78 12.63 -3.97 -6.73
N LEU A 79 11.59 -4.23 -5.92
CA LEU A 79 10.85 -5.50 -5.95
C LEU A 79 9.62 -5.42 -6.85
N SER A 80 9.37 -6.51 -7.58
CA SER A 80 8.05 -6.74 -8.18
C SER A 80 7.03 -7.03 -7.08
N LEU A 81 5.74 -6.85 -7.38
CA LEU A 81 4.67 -7.21 -6.43
C LEU A 81 4.78 -8.69 -6.01
N GLU A 82 5.14 -9.58 -6.93
CA GLU A 82 5.31 -11.01 -6.64
C GLU A 82 6.44 -11.27 -5.63
N SER A 83 7.60 -10.63 -5.79
CA SER A 83 8.69 -10.75 -4.83
C SER A 83 8.33 -10.15 -3.48
N GLY A 84 7.64 -9.00 -3.47
CA GLY A 84 7.11 -8.40 -2.25
C GLY A 84 6.12 -9.30 -1.52
N LEU A 85 5.24 -9.99 -2.25
CA LEU A 85 4.29 -10.96 -1.68
C LEU A 85 5.01 -12.14 -1.02
N ALA A 86 6.11 -12.61 -1.62
CA ALA A 86 6.91 -13.70 -1.04
C ALA A 86 7.55 -13.28 0.29
N GLU A 87 8.15 -12.08 0.34
CA GLU A 87 8.73 -11.53 1.57
C GLU A 87 7.66 -11.26 2.64
N THR A 88 6.51 -10.73 2.23
CA THR A 88 5.37 -10.50 3.14
C THR A 88 4.88 -11.82 3.75
N ARG A 89 4.78 -12.91 2.98
CA ARG A 89 4.40 -14.23 3.51
C ARG A 89 5.39 -14.73 4.56
N LYS A 90 6.69 -14.52 4.36
CA LYS A 90 7.72 -14.89 5.35
C LYS A 90 7.55 -14.07 6.64
N ALA A 91 7.30 -12.77 6.51
CA ALA A 91 7.07 -11.88 7.64
C ALA A 91 5.81 -12.23 8.42
N LEU A 92 4.71 -12.56 7.73
CA LEU A 92 3.46 -13.02 8.36
C LEU A 92 3.68 -14.30 9.18
N ALA A 93 4.41 -15.26 8.59
CA ALA A 93 4.71 -16.55 9.20
C ALA A 93 5.68 -16.47 10.39
N SER A 94 6.51 -15.43 10.47
CA SER A 94 7.40 -15.23 11.63
C SER A 94 6.67 -14.72 12.87
N GLY A 95 5.42 -14.27 12.73
CA GLY A 95 4.63 -13.75 13.85
C GLY A 95 5.13 -12.41 14.37
N ALA A 96 5.76 -11.59 13.52
CA ALA A 96 6.20 -10.24 13.85
C ALA A 96 5.05 -9.40 14.42
N ASP A 97 5.37 -8.51 15.36
CA ASP A 97 4.35 -7.63 15.95
C ASP A 97 3.84 -6.62 14.90
N VAL A 98 4.74 -6.18 14.02
CA VAL A 98 4.45 -5.23 12.94
C VAL A 98 5.21 -5.61 11.67
N ILE A 99 4.56 -5.51 10.52
CA ILE A 99 5.18 -5.63 9.20
C ILE A 99 5.02 -4.30 8.48
N PHE A 100 6.14 -3.66 8.13
CA PHE A 100 6.17 -2.39 7.41
C PHE A 100 6.28 -2.63 5.89
N GLN A 101 5.50 -1.89 5.11
CA GLN A 101 5.43 -1.97 3.64
C GLN A 101 5.07 -3.38 3.15
N ALA A 102 4.07 -4.01 3.75
CA ALA A 102 3.63 -5.34 3.32
C ALA A 102 2.93 -5.29 1.94
N ALA A 103 3.32 -6.21 1.05
CA ALA A 103 2.66 -6.41 -0.24
C ALA A 103 1.42 -7.29 -0.07
N LEU A 104 0.30 -6.87 -0.64
CA LEU A 104 -0.98 -7.58 -0.58
C LEU A 104 -1.53 -7.80 -1.99
N HIS A 105 -2.21 -8.93 -2.17
CA HIS A 105 -2.88 -9.27 -3.43
C HIS A 105 -4.11 -10.13 -3.19
N GLY A 106 -5.20 -9.79 -3.89
CA GLY A 106 -6.46 -10.51 -3.85
C GLY A 106 -7.28 -10.29 -5.12
N GLY A 107 -7.51 -11.35 -5.90
CA GLY A 107 -8.26 -11.27 -7.15
C GLY A 107 -7.56 -10.37 -8.18
N SER A 108 -8.22 -9.27 -8.56
CA SER A 108 -7.65 -8.23 -9.46
C SER A 108 -7.06 -7.04 -8.71
N TRP A 109 -6.87 -7.16 -7.40
CA TRP A 109 -6.36 -6.10 -6.55
C TRP A 109 -4.97 -6.43 -6.03
N GLY A 110 -4.10 -5.43 -6.00
CA GLY A 110 -2.76 -5.54 -5.43
C GLY A 110 -2.17 -4.20 -5.07
N GLY A 111 -1.26 -4.21 -4.10
CA GLY A 111 -0.62 -2.99 -3.62
C GLY A 111 0.21 -3.23 -2.38
N TRP A 112 0.61 -2.12 -1.76
CA TRP A 112 1.45 -2.08 -0.58
C TRP A 112 0.68 -1.36 0.53
N SER A 113 0.67 -1.93 1.73
CA SER A 113 0.14 -1.26 2.93
C SER A 113 1.29 -0.62 3.71
N ASP A 114 1.04 0.50 4.37
CA ASP A 114 2.03 1.12 5.27
C ASP A 114 2.42 0.13 6.38
N PHE A 115 1.43 -0.37 7.13
CA PHE A 115 1.66 -1.29 8.25
C PHE A 115 0.63 -2.44 8.29
N LEU A 116 1.09 -3.62 8.66
CA LEU A 116 0.26 -4.70 9.20
C LEU A 116 0.61 -4.90 10.67
N GLU A 117 -0.37 -4.80 11.56
CA GLU A 117 -0.18 -5.02 12.99
C GLU A 117 -0.81 -6.35 13.40
N ARG A 118 -0.04 -7.13 14.17
CA ARG A 118 -0.50 -8.42 14.69
C ARG A 118 -1.61 -8.23 15.72
N VAL A 119 -2.63 -9.07 15.61
CA VAL A 119 -3.70 -9.21 16.61
C VAL A 119 -3.86 -10.67 17.02
N GLU A 120 -4.16 -10.90 18.30
CA GLU A 120 -4.33 -12.24 18.87
C GLU A 120 -5.73 -12.82 18.53
N ARG A 121 -5.96 -13.00 17.23
CA ARG A 121 -7.13 -13.67 16.65
C ARG A 121 -6.64 -14.77 15.74
N SER A 122 -7.03 -16.01 16.03
CA SER A 122 -6.59 -17.19 15.28
C SER A 122 -6.89 -17.10 13.78
N SER A 123 -5.98 -17.64 12.97
CA SER A 123 -6.08 -17.71 11.51
C SER A 123 -5.27 -18.90 10.98
N ASP A 124 -5.12 -18.98 9.65
CA ASP A 124 -4.23 -19.96 9.01
C ASP A 124 -2.74 -19.75 9.36
N LEU A 125 -2.39 -18.65 10.02
CA LEU A 125 -1.04 -18.37 10.55
C LEU A 125 -0.81 -18.92 11.97
N GLY A 126 -1.84 -19.44 12.65
CA GLY A 126 -1.80 -19.89 14.04
C GLY A 126 -2.74 -19.09 14.94
N ASP A 127 -2.29 -18.75 16.15
CA ASP A 127 -3.12 -18.05 17.15
C ASP A 127 -3.26 -16.54 16.90
N TRP A 128 -2.66 -16.02 15.82
CA TRP A 128 -2.68 -14.61 15.46
C TRP A 128 -3.14 -14.38 14.01
N SER A 129 -3.49 -13.12 13.73
CA SER A 129 -3.76 -12.56 12.41
C SER A 129 -3.23 -11.13 12.36
N TYR A 130 -3.49 -10.42 11.27
CA TYR A 130 -3.00 -9.05 11.10
C TYR A 130 -4.13 -8.13 10.62
N GLU A 131 -4.10 -6.90 11.11
CA GLU A 131 -4.96 -5.81 10.66
C GLU A 131 -4.11 -4.76 9.93
N VAL A 132 -4.66 -4.15 8.88
CA VAL A 132 -4.00 -3.06 8.14
C VAL A 132 -4.12 -1.78 8.95
N THR A 133 -2.99 -1.14 9.25
CA THR A 133 -2.94 0.19 9.86
C THR A 133 -2.32 1.18 8.87
N ASP A 134 -2.94 2.35 8.74
CA ASP A 134 -2.53 3.42 7.82
C ASP A 134 -2.11 4.65 8.63
N THR A 135 -0.96 5.22 8.32
CA THR A 135 -0.45 6.42 8.98
C THR A 135 -0.61 7.63 8.07
N LYS A 136 -1.64 8.43 8.32
CA LYS A 136 -1.92 9.62 7.52
C LYS A 136 -1.39 10.90 8.17
N LEU A 137 -0.80 11.76 7.34
CA LEU A 137 -0.46 13.15 7.69
C LEU A 137 -1.65 13.95 8.25
N LYS A 138 -2.88 13.61 7.83
CA LYS A 138 -4.10 14.28 8.30
C LYS A 138 -4.44 13.84 9.72
N ARG A 139 -4.47 14.83 10.64
CA ARG A 139 -4.84 14.64 12.07
C ARG A 139 -6.33 14.34 12.32
N LYS A 140 -7.17 14.29 11.28
CA LYS A 140 -8.60 13.99 11.39
C LYS A 140 -8.99 12.90 10.38
N PRO A 141 -9.87 11.96 10.76
CA PRO A 141 -10.43 10.99 9.83
C PRO A 141 -11.13 11.71 8.68
N ASP A 142 -10.89 11.23 7.45
CA ASP A 142 -11.53 11.71 6.24
C ASP A 142 -12.28 10.50 5.64
N PRO A 143 -13.58 10.61 5.30
CA PRO A 143 -14.37 9.47 4.80
C PRO A 143 -13.74 8.76 3.60
N LYS A 144 -12.95 9.50 2.82
CA LYS A 144 -12.20 8.96 1.68
C LYS A 144 -11.09 7.96 2.08
N HIS A 145 -10.80 7.78 3.37
CA HIS A 145 -9.82 6.83 3.88
C HIS A 145 -10.46 5.49 4.32
N LEU A 146 -11.79 5.34 4.22
CA LEU A 146 -12.52 4.11 4.56
C LEU A 146 -12.93 3.28 3.33
N LEU A 147 -12.61 3.76 2.12
CA LEU A 147 -13.02 3.16 0.84
C LEU A 147 -11.82 2.54 0.12
#